data_AF-A0AAP0HJC0-F1
#
_entry.id   AF-A0AAP0HJC0-F1
#
_cell.length_a   1.000
_cell.length_b   1.000
_cell.length_c   1.000
_cell.angle_alpha   90.00
_cell.angle_beta   90.00
_cell.angle_gamma   90.00
#
_symmetry.space_group_name_H-M   'P 1'
#
loop_
_entity.id
_entity.type
_entity.pdbx_description
1 polymer ?
#
loop_
_entity_poly.entity_id
_entity_poly.type
_entity_poly.pdbx_seq_one_letter_code
_entity_poly.pdbx_strand_id
1 'polypeptide(L)' 'MAQAPKPIASPVPEAWYPSMAALMLVFGLVFTASFFIYEATSSRKNRSIAKELTTGALASVFLGFGSLFLLLATGVYV' A
#
# COMPACT_ATOMS: atom_id res chain seq x y z
N MET A 1 17.89 -1.70 42.99
CA MET A 1 17.13 -2.71 42.22
C MET A 1 16.77 -2.04 40.89
N ALA A 2 17.33 -2.51 39.78
CA ALA A 2 17.05 -1.91 38.47
C ALA A 2 15.62 -2.27 38.05
N GLN A 3 14.83 -1.26 37.68
CA GLN A 3 13.46 -1.43 37.22
C GLN A 3 13.46 -2.19 35.89
N ALA A 4 12.64 -3.25 35.77
CA ALA A 4 12.58 -4.05 34.56
C ALA A 4 12.13 -3.19 33.35
N PRO A 5 12.79 -3.29 32.19
CA PRO A 5 12.42 -2.50 31.01
C PRO A 5 11.03 -2.89 30.49
N LYS A 6 10.27 -1.90 30.01
CA LYS A 6 8.93 -2.10 29.44
C LYS A 6 9.05 -2.95 28.16
N PRO A 7 8.25 -4.02 27.99
CA PRO A 7 8.28 -4.82 26.77
C PRO A 7 7.91 -3.95 25.56
N ILE A 8 8.71 -4.02 24.49
CA ILE A 8 8.39 -3.43 23.19
C ILE A 8 7.59 -4.48 22.42
N ALA A 9 6.30 -4.23 22.20
CA ALA A 9 5.46 -5.04 21.33
C ALA A 9 5.34 -4.37 19.96
N SER A 10 5.02 -5.16 18.92
CA SER A 10 4.71 -4.59 17.61
C SER A 10 3.53 -3.62 17.71
N PRO A 11 3.58 -2.46 17.02
CA PRO A 11 2.46 -1.52 16.99
C PRO A 11 1.21 -2.10 16.30
N VAL A 12 1.36 -3.16 15.51
CA VAL A 12 0.26 -3.86 14.84
C VAL A 12 0.36 -5.36 15.15
N PRO A 13 -0.73 -6.03 15.59
CA PRO A 13 -0.71 -7.47 15.84
C PRO A 13 -0.34 -8.26 14.58
N GLU A 14 0.58 -9.22 14.72
CA GLU A 14 1.09 -10.03 13.60
C GLU A 14 0.00 -10.81 12.87
N ALA A 15 -1.04 -11.22 13.60
CA ALA A 15 -2.20 -11.91 13.05
C ALA A 15 -2.95 -11.09 11.97
N TRP A 16 -2.76 -9.77 11.94
CA TRP A 16 -3.46 -8.87 11.01
C TRP A 16 -2.64 -8.57 9.74
N TYR A 17 -1.35 -8.91 9.70
CA TYR A 17 -0.49 -8.62 8.55
C TYR A 17 -1.05 -9.19 7.24
N PRO A 18 -1.52 -10.46 7.17
CA PRO A 18 -2.04 -11.01 5.91
C PRO A 18 -3.31 -10.28 5.42
N SER A 19 -4.23 -9.95 6.33
CA SER A 19 -5.45 -9.23 5.99
C SER A 19 -5.18 -7.80 5.54
N MET A 20 -4.23 -7.11 6.19
CA MET A 20 -3.83 -5.76 5.80
C MET A 20 -3.13 -5.76 4.45
N ALA A 21 -2.21 -6.71 4.21
CA ALA A 21 -1.56 -6.89 2.92
C ALA A 21 -2.59 -7.11 1.81
N ALA A 22 -3.53 -8.05 2.00
CA ALA A 22 -4.55 -8.35 1.00
C ALA A 22 -5.42 -7.13 0.67
N LEU A 23 -5.93 -6.43 1.69
CA LEU A 23 -6.76 -5.23 1.48
C LEU A 23 -5.98 -4.14 0.73
N MET A 24 -4.79 -3.79 1.19
CA MET A 24 -4.01 -2.71 0.59
C MET A 24 -3.56 -3.03 -0.83
N LEU A 25 -3.17 -4.28 -1.10
CA LEU A 25 -2.79 -4.71 -2.45
C LEU A 25 -3.99 -4.73 -3.41
N VAL A 26 -5.16 -5.20 -2.98
CA VAL A 26 -6.36 -5.19 -3.84
C VAL A 26 -6.73 -3.76 -4.23
N PHE A 27 -6.79 -2.83 -3.27
CA PHE A 27 -7.07 -1.42 -3.59
C PHE A 27 -5.96 -0.78 -4.42
N GLY A 28 -4.69 -1.05 -4.10
CA GLY A 28 -3.55 -0.55 -4.86
C GLY A 28 -3.59 -1.01 -6.33
N LEU A 29 -3.83 -2.30 -6.58
CA LEU A 29 -3.94 -2.85 -7.93
C LEU A 29 -5.14 -2.27 -8.70
N VAL A 30 -6.28 -2.06 -8.05
CA VAL A 30 -7.45 -1.41 -8.67
C VAL A 30 -7.14 0.03 -9.07
N PHE A 31 -6.44 0.80 -8.23
CA PHE A 31 -6.02 2.17 -8.57
C PHE A 31 -4.99 2.18 -9.69
N THR A 32 -4.00 1.27 -9.68
CA THR A 32 -3.03 1.12 -10.77
C THR A 32 -3.71 0.75 -12.09
N ALA A 33 -4.65 -0.19 -12.08
CA ALA A 33 -5.42 -0.54 -13.27
C ALA A 33 -6.23 0.65 -13.79
N SER A 34 -6.87 1.40 -12.89
CA SER A 34 -7.63 2.61 -13.25
C SER A 34 -6.74 3.69 -13.86
N PHE A 35 -5.52 3.88 -13.32
CA PHE A 35 -4.52 4.79 -13.88
C PHE A 35 -4.13 4.38 -15.30
N PHE A 36 -3.78 3.10 -15.52
CA PHE A 36 -3.39 2.62 -16.85
C PHE A 36 -4.53 2.69 -17.86
N ILE A 37 -5.77 2.35 -17.47
CA ILE A 37 -6.93 2.48 -18.34
C ILE A 37 -7.15 3.94 -18.74
N TYR A 38 -7.06 4.86 -17.77
CA TYR A 38 -7.18 6.29 -18.04
C TYR A 38 -6.05 6.77 -18.96
N GLU A 39 -4.83 6.27 -18.78
CA GLU A 39 -3.70 6.63 -19.60
C GLU A 39 -3.84 6.14 -21.06
N ALA A 40 -4.23 4.87 -21.23
CA ALA A 40 -4.34 4.22 -22.53
C ALA A 40 -5.55 4.68 -23.35
N THR A 41 -6.64 5.09 -22.68
CA THR A 41 -7.91 5.43 -23.33
C THR A 41 -8.10 6.93 -23.51
N SER A 42 -7.49 7.76 -22.67
CA SER A 42 -7.75 9.21 -22.68
C SER A 42 -6.93 9.92 -23.76
N SER A 43 -7.61 10.68 -24.62
CA SER A 43 -6.97 11.50 -25.65
C SER A 43 -6.14 12.64 -25.03
N ARG A 44 -5.03 13.03 -25.67
CA ARG A 44 -4.11 14.09 -25.17
C ARG A 44 -4.81 15.41 -24.83
N LYS A 45 -5.93 15.74 -25.47
CA LYS A 45 -6.73 16.95 -25.20
C LYS A 45 -7.57 16.88 -23.91
N ASN A 46 -7.88 15.67 -23.43
CA ASN A 46 -8.75 15.45 -22.26
C ASN A 46 -7.97 14.91 -21.05
N ARG A 47 -6.64 14.89 -21.15
CA ARG A 47 -5.73 14.27 -20.19
C ARG A 47 -5.31 15.28 -19.12
N SER A 48 -5.87 15.16 -17.92
CA SER A 48 -5.50 15.97 -16.75
C SER A 48 -4.34 15.34 -15.95
N ILE A 49 -3.21 16.05 -15.91
CA ILE A 49 -2.03 15.69 -15.09
C ILE A 49 -2.37 15.61 -13.61
N ALA A 50 -3.25 16.48 -13.10
CA ALA A 50 -3.69 16.43 -11.71
C ALA A 50 -4.40 15.10 -11.39
N LYS A 51 -5.20 14.58 -12.32
CA LYS A 51 -5.89 13.29 -12.14
C LYS A 51 -4.93 12.11 -12.19
N GLU A 52 -3.93 12.15 -13.07
CA GLU A 52 -2.87 11.15 -13.12
C GLU A 52 -2.02 11.12 -11.87
N LEU A 53 -1.60 12.30 -11.41
CA LEU A 53 -0.76 12.40 -10.23
C LEU A 53 -1.49 11.91 -8.97
N THR A 54 -2.77 12.26 -8.83
CA THR A 54 -3.58 11.81 -7.69
C THR A 54 -3.83 10.31 -7.71
N THR A 55 -4.24 9.74 -8.85
CA THR A 55 -4.48 8.29 -8.97
C THR A 55 -3.19 7.47 -8.87
N GLY A 56 -2.09 7.95 -9.45
CA GLY A 56 -0.77 7.33 -9.33
C GLY A 56 -0.20 7.41 -7.91
N ALA A 57 -0.36 8.53 -7.22
CA ALA A 57 0.06 8.68 -5.83
C ALA A 57 -0.74 7.80 -4.88
N LEU A 58 -2.06 7.69 -5.07
CA LEU A 58 -2.87 6.76 -4.28
C LEU A 58 -2.43 5.32 -4.55
N ALA A 59 -2.26 4.93 -5.81
CA ALA A 59 -1.79 3.60 -6.17
C ALA A 59 -0.44 3.25 -5.53
N SER A 60 0.53 4.16 -5.58
CA SER A 60 1.87 3.91 -5.02
C SER A 60 1.87 3.76 -3.50
N VAL A 61 1.05 4.54 -2.78
CA VAL A 61 0.89 4.42 -1.33
C VAL A 61 0.29 3.06 -0.98
N PHE A 62 -0.82 2.67 -1.61
CA PHE A 62 -1.47 1.40 -1.31
C PHE A 62 -0.61 0.18 -1.68
N LEU A 63 0.08 0.22 -2.83
CA LEU A 63 0.98 -0.87 -3.22
C LEU A 63 2.25 -0.92 -2.38
N GLY A 64 2.80 0.23 -1.97
CA GLY A 64 4.00 0.29 -1.14
C GLY A 64 3.76 -0.24 0.27
N PHE A 65 2.68 0.20 0.93
CA PHE A 65 2.32 -0.36 2.23
C PHE A 65 1.80 -1.81 2.12
N GLY A 66 1.07 -2.14 1.05
CA GLY A 66 0.62 -3.50 0.80
C GLY A 66 1.77 -4.49 0.63
N SER A 67 2.83 -4.11 -0.09
CA SER A 67 4.04 -4.94 -0.23
C SER A 67 4.83 -5.04 1.07
N LEU A 68 4.90 -3.97 1.87
CA LEU A 68 5.48 -4.01 3.21
C LEU A 68 4.76 -5.02 4.10
N PHE A 69 3.44 -4.95 4.20
CA PHE A 69 2.67 -5.91 5.00
C PHE A 69 2.74 -7.33 4.43
N LEU A 70 2.88 -7.50 3.12
CA LEU A 70 3.09 -8.80 2.50
C LEU A 70 4.42 -9.42 2.94
N LEU A 71 5.50 -8.65 2.96
CA LEU A 71 6.80 -9.11 3.44
C LEU A 71 6.75 -9.50 4.93
N LEU A 72 6.10 -8.67 5.76
CA LEU A 72 5.89 -9.00 7.17
C LEU A 72 5.06 -10.27 7.33
N ALA A 73 4.03 -10.47 6.50
CA ALA A 73 3.18 -11.65 6.54
C ALA A 73 3.91 -12.94 6.11
N THR A 74 4.91 -12.85 5.22
CA THR A 74 5.74 -14.00 4.83
C THR A 74 6.90 -14.26 5.80
N GLY A 75 7.04 -13.46 6.86
CA GLY A 75 8.12 -13.57 7.85
C GLY A 75 9.42 -12.89 7.44
N VAL A 76 9.39 -12.05 6.39
CA VAL A 76 10.51 -11.19 5.98
C VAL A 76 10.36 -9.84 6.70
N TYR A 77 11.11 -9.67 7.77
CA TYR A 77 11.14 -8.44 8.56
C TYR A 77 12.14 -7.45 7.95
N VAL A 78 11.67 -6.23 7.64
CA VAL A 78 12.43 -5.13 7.01
C VAL A 78 12.56 -3.97 7.97
#